data_AF-A0A7C3T6Z8-F1
#
_entry.id   AF-A0A7C3T6Z8-F1
#
_cell.length_a   1.000
_cell.length_b   1.000
_cell.length_c   1.000
_cell.angle_alpha   90.00
_cell.angle_beta   90.00
_cell.angle_gamma   90.00
#
_symmetry.space_group_name_H-M   'P 1'
#
loop_
_entity.id
_entity.type
_entity.pdbx_description
1 polymer ?
#
loop_
_entity_poly.entity_id
_entity_poly.type
_entity_poly.pdbx_seq_one_letter_code
_entity_poly.pdbx_strand_id
1 'polypeptide(L)'
;MSAYLSQPPPAPARLETDCDPTAPSVAVVPPPCTMVLFGATGDLTRRKLIPAIYSLYVQGLLPQQFDIVAVARRPRTTAEYREDALASVHQFAPAVPAGRLAWEQFAERIHYVPSALQTADDIRPIRLHVEALEAKSKAAGNRLYYLATPPEAFPRVVDLLNATGMLQQDVSGRPWRRLVIEKPFGYDLPSARALNQKLRSCLQEDQIYRLDHYLGKETVQNIMVMRFANRLFELLWNHLYVDNVQITVAETLGVEGRGAYFDASGILRDIIQNHALQILSLVSMEPPVSLDANAVRDEKVKVLRAIRIPGPSDMVMGQYQDGTIGGTPVVGYRAEPGVPPASRTDTYCALRFYVDNWRWAGVPFYVRAGKRLARRVTEVTLELKPVPDVLYSRLTCSSMPANRITIRIQPDEGVAILIGAKEPGVGMSVQPVRMRFSYAQEFGRAIPDAYERLLLNALLGDASLFARADEVEMAWQVVGPVLERWIHSDAEPAPYRAGTWGPVEADEMLRADGRRWWNPEL
;
A
#
# COMPACT_ATOMS: atom_id res chain seq x y z
N MET A 1 -7.48 12.11 -53.79
CA MET A 1 -6.19 12.03 -53.10
C MET A 1 -6.47 12.10 -51.60
N SER A 2 -6.88 10.97 -51.05
CA SER A 2 -6.10 10.11 -50.14
C SER A 2 -5.95 10.72 -48.75
N ALA A 3 -6.82 10.25 -47.86
CA ALA A 3 -6.81 10.50 -46.43
C ALA A 3 -5.65 9.71 -45.80
N TYR A 4 -4.63 10.43 -45.34
CA TYR A 4 -3.61 9.87 -44.46
C TYR A 4 -4.18 9.81 -43.05
N LEU A 5 -4.78 8.65 -42.72
CA LEU A 5 -4.96 8.22 -41.34
C LEU A 5 -3.56 8.04 -40.74
N SER A 6 -3.16 8.94 -39.84
CA SER A 6 -1.93 8.80 -39.07
C SER A 6 -2.05 7.55 -38.20
N GLN A 7 -1.35 6.48 -38.57
CA GLN A 7 -1.16 5.35 -37.69
C GLN A 7 -0.42 5.83 -36.43
N PRO A 8 -0.77 5.32 -35.23
CA PRO A 8 0.04 5.57 -34.04
C PRO A 8 1.47 5.09 -34.29
N PRO A 9 2.49 5.78 -33.76
CA PRO A 9 3.88 5.37 -33.93
C PRO A 9 4.06 3.93 -33.43
N PRO A 10 4.92 3.12 -34.07
CA PRO A 10 5.24 1.79 -33.58
C PRO A 10 5.76 1.88 -32.15
N ALA A 11 5.37 0.91 -31.30
CA ALA A 11 5.93 0.78 -29.96
C ALA A 11 7.47 0.76 -30.07
N PRO A 12 8.19 1.47 -29.18
CA PRO A 12 9.64 1.50 -29.23
C PRO A 12 10.18 0.07 -29.19
N ALA A 13 11.17 -0.22 -30.05
CA ALA A 13 11.88 -1.49 -30.00
C ALA A 13 12.51 -1.62 -28.61
N ARG A 14 12.21 -2.73 -27.92
CA ARG A 14 12.85 -3.03 -26.63
C ARG A 14 14.35 -2.98 -26.83
N LEU A 15 15.06 -2.24 -25.99
CA LEU A 15 16.51 -2.23 -25.98
C LEU A 15 17.00 -3.67 -25.81
N GLU A 16 17.80 -4.15 -26.74
CA GLU A 16 18.43 -5.46 -26.64
C GLU A 16 19.34 -5.46 -25.41
N THR A 17 19.01 -6.32 -24.44
CA THR A 17 19.84 -6.58 -23.27
C THR A 17 20.45 -7.96 -23.44
N ASP A 18 21.74 -8.11 -23.15
CA ASP A 18 22.44 -9.42 -23.08
C ASP A 18 21.90 -10.34 -21.96
N CYS A 19 20.94 -9.87 -21.17
CA CYS A 19 20.11 -10.71 -20.32
C CYS A 19 19.08 -11.41 -21.20
N ASP A 20 19.13 -12.74 -21.24
CA ASP A 20 18.10 -13.56 -21.89
C ASP A 20 16.72 -13.18 -21.33
N PRO A 21 15.84 -12.50 -22.10
CA PRO A 21 14.50 -12.14 -21.64
C PRO A 21 13.60 -13.39 -21.51
N THR A 22 14.09 -14.56 -21.95
CA THR A 22 13.48 -15.88 -21.77
C THR A 22 14.11 -16.68 -20.64
N ALA A 23 15.15 -16.17 -19.96
CA ALA A 23 15.58 -16.73 -18.69
C ALA A 23 14.37 -16.63 -17.76
N PRO A 24 13.81 -17.76 -17.29
CA PRO A 24 12.68 -17.68 -16.40
C PRO A 24 13.14 -16.86 -15.19
N SER A 25 12.47 -15.73 -14.92
CA SER A 25 12.24 -15.43 -13.51
C SER A 25 11.54 -16.70 -13.04
N VAL A 26 12.24 -17.53 -12.27
CA VAL A 26 11.67 -18.80 -11.84
C VAL A 26 10.49 -18.39 -11.00
N ALA A 27 9.29 -18.41 -11.58
CA ALA A 27 8.06 -18.12 -10.90
C ALA A 27 7.96 -19.21 -9.84
N VAL A 28 8.37 -18.89 -8.62
CA VAL A 28 8.46 -19.86 -7.55
C VAL A 28 7.01 -20.15 -7.17
N VAL A 29 6.53 -21.33 -7.55
CA VAL A 29 5.25 -21.84 -7.06
C VAL A 29 5.46 -22.22 -5.59
N PRO A 30 4.63 -21.74 -4.65
CA PRO A 30 4.80 -22.06 -3.25
C PRO A 30 4.57 -23.56 -3.00
N PRO A 31 5.13 -24.13 -1.92
CA PRO A 31 4.90 -25.51 -1.58
C PRO A 31 3.41 -25.77 -1.28
N PRO A 32 2.91 -27.00 -1.48
CA PRO A 32 1.54 -27.39 -1.12
C PRO A 32 1.13 -26.92 0.27
N CYS A 33 -0.07 -26.35 0.39
CA CYS A 33 -0.59 -25.82 1.65
C CYS A 33 -2.11 -25.69 1.67
N THR A 34 -2.67 -25.61 2.86
CA THR A 34 -4.07 -25.25 3.09
C THR A 34 -4.17 -23.82 3.61
N MET A 35 -4.98 -22.99 2.97
CA MET A 35 -5.31 -21.65 3.46
C MET A 35 -6.61 -21.69 4.25
N VAL A 36 -6.59 -21.28 5.52
CA VAL A 36 -7.79 -21.08 6.33
C VAL A 36 -8.14 -19.60 6.34
N LEU A 37 -9.26 -19.26 5.70
CA LEU A 37 -9.70 -17.88 5.48
C LEU A 37 -10.82 -17.52 6.44
N PHE A 38 -10.48 -16.82 7.52
CA PHE A 38 -11.46 -16.32 8.48
C PHE A 38 -12.09 -15.01 7.98
N GLY A 39 -13.40 -14.86 8.19
CA GLY A 39 -14.14 -13.71 7.63
C GLY A 39 -14.48 -13.91 6.15
N ALA A 40 -14.69 -15.17 5.75
CA ALA A 40 -14.87 -15.56 4.35
C ALA A 40 -16.05 -14.88 3.62
N THR A 41 -17.08 -14.44 4.35
CA THR A 41 -18.25 -13.73 3.81
C THR A 41 -18.15 -12.21 3.93
N GLY A 42 -16.98 -11.67 4.30
CA GLY A 42 -16.73 -10.24 4.45
C GLY A 42 -16.48 -9.52 3.12
N ASP A 43 -16.59 -8.19 3.13
CA ASP A 43 -16.44 -7.37 1.92
C ASP A 43 -15.01 -7.45 1.34
N LEU A 44 -13.98 -7.46 2.19
CA LEU A 44 -12.59 -7.63 1.78
C LEU A 44 -12.38 -8.95 1.02
N THR A 45 -12.88 -10.05 1.58
CA THR A 45 -12.77 -11.38 0.95
C THR A 45 -13.43 -11.39 -0.42
N ARG A 46 -14.64 -10.85 -0.51
CA ARG A 46 -15.43 -10.80 -1.74
C ARG A 46 -14.81 -9.88 -2.80
N ARG A 47 -14.23 -8.75 -2.42
CA ARG A 47 -13.74 -7.75 -3.38
C ARG A 47 -12.28 -7.94 -3.78
N LYS A 48 -11.48 -8.57 -2.92
CA LYS A 48 -10.02 -8.63 -3.06
C LYS A 48 -9.46 -10.03 -2.97
N LEU A 49 -9.73 -10.76 -1.87
CA LEU A 49 -9.02 -12.02 -1.61
C LEU A 49 -9.40 -13.14 -2.58
N ILE A 50 -10.69 -13.48 -2.71
CA ILE A 50 -11.12 -14.53 -3.64
C ILE A 50 -10.74 -14.21 -5.09
N PRO A 51 -10.97 -12.98 -5.62
CA PRO A 51 -10.52 -12.61 -6.95
C PRO A 51 -8.99 -12.74 -7.13
N ALA A 52 -8.20 -12.31 -6.15
CA ALA A 52 -6.75 -12.41 -6.20
C ALA A 52 -6.26 -13.86 -6.19
N ILE A 53 -6.83 -14.71 -5.34
CA ILE A 53 -6.46 -16.14 -5.26
C ILE A 53 -6.82 -16.85 -6.57
N TYR A 54 -7.98 -16.54 -7.16
CA TYR A 54 -8.36 -17.10 -8.45
C TYR A 54 -7.44 -16.63 -9.57
N SER A 55 -7.04 -15.35 -9.57
CA SER A 55 -6.06 -14.81 -10.52
C SER A 55 -4.73 -15.58 -10.43
N LEU A 56 -4.20 -15.79 -9.22
CA LEU A 56 -2.98 -16.58 -9.00
C LEU A 56 -3.13 -18.03 -9.49
N TYR A 57 -4.31 -18.63 -9.30
CA TYR A 57 -4.61 -19.97 -9.80
C TYR A 57 -4.55 -20.04 -11.33
N VAL A 58 -5.24 -19.12 -12.02
CA VAL A 58 -5.27 -19.06 -13.50
C VAL A 58 -3.90 -18.78 -14.09
N GLN A 59 -3.06 -18.02 -13.38
CA GLN A 59 -1.67 -17.75 -13.76
C GLN A 59 -0.72 -18.95 -13.51
N GLY A 60 -1.19 -20.03 -12.87
CA GLY A 60 -0.36 -21.17 -12.52
C GLY A 60 0.65 -20.88 -11.40
N LEU A 61 0.41 -19.84 -10.59
CA LEU A 61 1.28 -19.39 -9.50
C LEU A 61 0.94 -20.04 -8.15
N LEU A 62 -0.10 -20.88 -8.10
CA LEU A 62 -0.45 -21.69 -6.93
C LEU A 62 -0.11 -23.17 -7.18
N PRO A 63 0.28 -23.92 -6.13
CA PRO A 63 0.51 -25.35 -6.26
C PRO A 63 -0.80 -26.07 -6.58
N GLN A 64 -0.72 -27.19 -7.30
CA GLN A 64 -1.90 -28.02 -7.58
C GLN A 64 -2.61 -28.51 -6.30
N GLN A 65 -1.86 -28.69 -5.21
CA GLN A 65 -2.37 -29.04 -3.89
C GLN A 65 -2.51 -27.79 -3.01
N PHE A 66 -3.43 -26.91 -3.40
CA PHE A 66 -3.81 -25.73 -2.66
C PHE A 66 -5.31 -25.81 -2.33
N ASP A 67 -5.65 -25.96 -1.05
CA ASP A 67 -7.04 -26.03 -0.60
C ASP A 67 -7.39 -24.80 0.26
N ILE A 68 -8.62 -24.30 0.13
CA ILE A 68 -9.14 -23.15 0.89
C ILE A 68 -10.23 -23.63 1.84
N VAL A 69 -10.05 -23.40 3.14
CA VAL A 69 -11.08 -23.59 4.16
C VAL A 69 -11.61 -22.22 4.57
N ALA A 70 -12.71 -21.82 3.95
CA ALA A 70 -13.43 -20.58 4.22
C ALA A 70 -14.25 -20.70 5.50
N VAL A 71 -14.06 -19.75 6.43
CA VAL A 71 -14.70 -19.76 7.74
C VAL A 71 -15.43 -18.44 7.98
N ALA A 72 -16.73 -18.52 8.27
CA ALA A 72 -17.53 -17.38 8.69
C ALA A 72 -18.76 -17.81 9.51
N ARG A 73 -19.41 -16.83 10.15
CA ARG A 73 -20.58 -17.07 11.02
C ARG A 73 -21.85 -17.42 10.26
N ARG A 74 -22.00 -16.96 9.01
CA ARG A 74 -23.24 -17.13 8.25
C ARG A 74 -23.44 -18.63 7.93
N PRO A 75 -24.65 -19.18 8.11
CA PRO A 75 -24.92 -20.55 7.72
C PRO A 75 -24.95 -20.62 6.19
N ARG A 76 -23.90 -21.21 5.61
CA ARG A 76 -23.79 -21.52 4.18
C ARG A 76 -23.28 -22.94 4.04
N THR A 77 -23.68 -23.59 2.96
CA THR A 77 -23.05 -24.81 2.47
C THR A 77 -21.81 -24.46 1.63
N THR A 78 -20.96 -25.46 1.38
CA THR A 78 -19.81 -25.28 0.48
C THR A 78 -20.27 -24.94 -0.95
N ALA A 79 -21.39 -25.49 -1.41
CA ALA A 79 -21.92 -25.20 -2.75
C ALA A 79 -22.36 -23.73 -2.88
N GLU A 80 -23.17 -23.24 -1.93
CA GLU A 80 -23.61 -21.83 -1.90
C GLU A 80 -22.41 -20.87 -1.80
N TYR A 81 -21.40 -21.20 -1.00
CA TYR A 81 -20.22 -20.35 -0.89
C TYR A 81 -19.40 -20.30 -2.20
N ARG A 82 -19.34 -21.40 -2.96
CA ARG A 82 -18.69 -21.41 -4.28
C ARG A 82 -19.44 -20.53 -5.27
N GLU A 83 -20.77 -20.49 -5.24
CA GLU A 83 -21.56 -19.56 -6.05
C GLU A 83 -21.28 -18.10 -5.68
N ASP A 84 -21.27 -17.79 -4.38
CA ASP A 84 -20.92 -16.46 -3.86
C ASP A 84 -19.48 -16.06 -4.32
N ALA A 85 -18.54 -17.00 -4.30
CA ALA A 85 -17.15 -16.80 -4.74
C ALA A 85 -17.04 -16.59 -6.26
N LEU A 86 -17.81 -17.31 -7.07
CA LEU A 86 -17.85 -17.14 -8.52
C LEU A 86 -18.38 -15.75 -8.90
N ALA A 87 -19.47 -15.33 -8.26
CA ALA A 87 -20.04 -13.99 -8.45
C ALA A 87 -19.03 -12.89 -8.09
N SER A 88 -18.25 -13.11 -7.03
CA SER A 88 -17.14 -12.25 -6.62
C SER A 88 -16.06 -12.12 -7.71
N VAL A 89 -15.60 -13.24 -8.27
CA VAL A 89 -14.61 -13.24 -9.37
C VAL A 89 -15.14 -12.47 -10.59
N HIS A 90 -16.37 -12.76 -11.02
CA HIS A 90 -16.96 -12.06 -12.17
C HIS A 90 -17.10 -10.55 -11.96
N GLN A 91 -17.46 -10.13 -10.75
CA GLN A 91 -17.67 -8.73 -10.44
C GLN A 91 -16.35 -7.94 -10.28
N PHE A 92 -15.35 -8.53 -9.62
CA PHE A 92 -14.17 -7.80 -9.14
C PHE A 92 -12.86 -8.16 -9.86
N ALA A 93 -12.84 -9.23 -10.65
CA ALA A 93 -11.73 -9.57 -11.54
C ALA A 93 -12.22 -9.89 -12.98
N PRO A 94 -12.93 -8.96 -13.65
CA PRO A 94 -13.49 -9.20 -14.98
C PRO A 94 -12.43 -9.45 -16.06
N ALA A 95 -11.18 -9.04 -15.82
CA ALA A 95 -10.05 -9.28 -16.72
C ALA A 95 -9.45 -10.69 -16.59
N VAL A 96 -9.75 -11.42 -15.51
CA VAL A 96 -9.27 -12.79 -15.31
C VAL A 96 -10.18 -13.74 -16.08
N PRO A 97 -9.64 -14.58 -17.00
CA PRO A 97 -10.46 -15.51 -17.75
C PRO A 97 -11.18 -16.51 -16.83
N ALA A 98 -12.48 -16.29 -16.59
CA ALA A 98 -13.34 -17.21 -15.85
C ALA A 98 -13.83 -18.36 -16.73
N GLY A 99 -12.89 -19.07 -17.37
CA GLY A 99 -13.21 -20.24 -18.16
C GLY A 99 -13.91 -21.29 -17.29
N ARG A 100 -15.04 -21.82 -17.77
CA ARG A 100 -15.89 -22.75 -17.00
C ARG A 100 -15.08 -23.87 -16.34
N LEU A 101 -14.21 -24.53 -17.13
CA LEU A 101 -13.38 -25.63 -16.65
C LEU A 101 -12.37 -25.21 -15.58
N ALA A 102 -11.71 -24.06 -15.77
CA ALA A 102 -10.74 -23.53 -14.80
C ALA A 102 -11.41 -23.16 -13.48
N TRP A 103 -12.62 -22.57 -13.54
CA TRP A 103 -13.40 -22.31 -12.33
C TRP A 103 -13.85 -23.60 -11.65
N GLU A 104 -14.38 -24.57 -12.39
CA GLU A 104 -14.84 -25.85 -11.82
C GLU A 104 -13.71 -26.56 -11.06
N GLN A 105 -12.50 -26.61 -11.65
CA GLN A 105 -11.31 -27.19 -11.01
C GLN A 105 -10.85 -26.41 -9.77
N PHE A 106 -10.89 -25.07 -9.82
CA PHE A 106 -10.56 -24.24 -8.66
C PHE A 106 -11.59 -24.38 -7.54
N ALA A 107 -12.88 -24.36 -7.88
CA ALA A 107 -13.98 -24.44 -6.94
C ALA A 107 -13.94 -25.73 -6.12
N GLU A 108 -13.51 -26.86 -6.70
CA GLU A 108 -13.32 -28.13 -5.98
C GLU A 108 -12.42 -28.01 -4.75
N ARG A 109 -11.47 -27.06 -4.76
CA ARG A 109 -10.52 -26.76 -3.68
C ARG A 109 -11.07 -25.83 -2.60
N ILE A 110 -12.25 -25.25 -2.82
CA ILE A 110 -12.88 -24.33 -1.87
C ILE A 110 -13.85 -25.11 -1.00
N HIS A 111 -13.68 -25.01 0.31
CA HIS A 111 -14.53 -25.62 1.32
C HIS A 111 -15.03 -24.54 2.27
N TYR A 112 -16.22 -24.74 2.83
CA TYR A 112 -16.82 -23.80 3.77
C TYR A 112 -17.17 -24.48 5.10
N VAL A 113 -16.77 -23.86 6.20
CA VAL A 113 -17.09 -24.30 7.57
C VAL A 113 -17.73 -23.14 8.34
N PRO A 114 -19.03 -23.21 8.67
CA PRO A 114 -19.66 -22.19 9.52
C PRO A 114 -19.10 -22.29 10.95
N SER A 115 -18.68 -21.17 11.52
CA SER A 115 -18.13 -21.13 12.89
C SER A 115 -18.33 -19.77 13.56
N ALA A 116 -18.69 -19.79 14.85
CA ALA A 116 -18.88 -18.60 15.67
C ALA A 116 -17.55 -18.02 16.21
N LEU A 117 -16.49 -18.83 16.23
CA LEU A 117 -15.14 -18.48 16.73
C LEU A 117 -15.16 -17.89 18.15
N GLN A 118 -15.96 -18.46 19.04
CA GLN A 118 -16.06 -18.06 20.46
C GLN A 118 -15.32 -19.02 21.37
N THR A 119 -15.36 -20.33 21.09
CA THR A 119 -14.81 -21.37 21.96
C THR A 119 -13.83 -22.29 21.21
N ALA A 120 -13.07 -23.10 21.95
CA ALA A 120 -12.20 -24.11 21.34
C ALA A 120 -12.98 -25.17 20.55
N ASP A 121 -14.22 -25.47 20.96
CA ASP A 121 -15.11 -26.39 20.25
C ASP A 121 -15.51 -25.85 18.87
N ASP A 122 -15.59 -24.53 18.70
CA ASP A 122 -15.86 -23.89 17.40
C ASP A 122 -14.72 -24.11 16.39
N ILE A 123 -13.51 -24.42 16.85
CA ILE A 123 -12.34 -24.70 15.99
C ILE A 123 -12.27 -26.17 15.61
N ARG A 124 -12.84 -27.09 16.41
CA ARG A 124 -12.75 -28.53 16.17
C ARG A 124 -13.24 -28.93 14.77
N PRO A 125 -14.39 -28.45 14.24
CA PRO A 125 -14.81 -28.76 12.88
C PRO A 125 -13.83 -28.25 11.81
N ILE A 126 -13.25 -27.06 12.02
CA ILE A 126 -12.26 -26.47 11.11
C ILE A 126 -11.01 -27.35 11.08
N ARG A 127 -10.50 -27.74 12.25
CA ARG A 127 -9.31 -28.60 12.39
C ARG A 127 -9.51 -29.94 11.69
N LEU A 128 -10.61 -30.62 11.96
CA LEU A 128 -10.92 -31.92 11.35
C LEU A 128 -11.00 -31.81 9.82
N HIS A 129 -11.59 -30.74 9.30
CA HIS A 129 -11.69 -30.51 7.86
C HIS A 129 -10.32 -30.26 7.22
N VAL A 130 -9.48 -29.43 7.84
CA VAL A 130 -8.10 -29.18 7.38
C VAL A 130 -7.29 -30.48 7.39
N GLU A 131 -7.31 -31.24 8.47
CA GLU A 131 -6.56 -32.51 8.59
C GLU A 131 -7.03 -33.56 7.57
N ALA A 132 -8.34 -33.62 7.29
CA ALA A 132 -8.88 -34.50 6.26
C ALA A 132 -8.40 -34.13 4.84
N LEU A 133 -8.30 -32.83 4.54
CA LEU A 133 -7.77 -32.36 3.26
C LEU A 133 -6.29 -32.65 3.12
N GLU A 134 -5.49 -32.38 4.17
CA GLU A 134 -4.05 -32.66 4.19
C GLU A 134 -3.76 -34.15 3.97
N ALA A 135 -4.54 -35.03 4.60
CA ALA A 135 -4.43 -36.48 4.39
C ALA A 135 -4.76 -36.91 2.95
N LYS A 136 -5.74 -36.26 2.31
CA LYS A 136 -6.15 -36.56 0.93
C LYS A 136 -5.18 -36.02 -0.11
N SER A 137 -4.67 -34.81 0.08
CA SER A 137 -3.84 -34.10 -0.91
C SER A 137 -2.36 -34.45 -0.83
N LYS A 138 -1.92 -35.18 0.21
CA LYS A 138 -0.50 -35.31 0.58
C LYS A 138 0.19 -33.94 0.67
N ALA A 139 -0.57 -32.88 0.93
CA ALA A 139 0.02 -31.58 1.22
C ALA A 139 0.95 -31.76 2.42
N ALA A 140 2.09 -31.08 2.42
CA ALA A 140 3.13 -31.25 3.44
C ALA A 140 2.68 -30.81 4.85
N GLY A 141 1.40 -30.48 5.05
CA GLY A 141 0.79 -30.01 6.29
C GLY A 141 0.95 -28.52 6.49
N ASN A 142 1.43 -27.75 5.50
CA ASN A 142 1.64 -26.31 5.59
C ASN A 142 0.31 -25.56 5.67
N ARG A 143 0.21 -24.55 6.54
CA ARG A 143 -1.05 -23.81 6.76
C ARG A 143 -0.84 -22.30 6.77
N LEU A 144 -1.64 -21.60 5.97
CA LEU A 144 -1.74 -20.13 5.97
C LEU A 144 -3.08 -19.74 6.61
N TYR A 145 -3.05 -19.03 7.72
CA TYR A 145 -4.23 -18.47 8.37
C TYR A 145 -4.39 -17.01 7.94
N TYR A 146 -5.47 -16.68 7.25
CA TYR A 146 -5.76 -15.31 6.86
C TYR A 146 -6.91 -14.76 7.71
N LEU A 147 -6.65 -13.71 8.49
CA LEU A 147 -7.66 -13.05 9.33
C LEU A 147 -8.30 -11.86 8.58
N ALA A 148 -9.28 -12.13 7.71
CA ALA A 148 -10.12 -11.10 7.10
C ALA A 148 -11.30 -10.74 8.02
N THR A 149 -11.02 -10.60 9.31
CA THR A 149 -11.98 -10.32 10.38
C THR A 149 -11.76 -8.93 10.97
N PRO A 150 -12.73 -8.36 11.72
CA PRO A 150 -12.49 -7.15 12.49
C PRO A 150 -11.28 -7.30 13.44
N PRO A 151 -10.51 -6.22 13.70
CA PRO A 151 -9.28 -6.28 14.50
C PRO A 151 -9.46 -6.82 15.91
N GLU A 152 -10.62 -6.56 16.52
CA GLU A 152 -10.98 -7.02 17.87
C GLU A 152 -11.06 -8.55 17.95
N ALA A 153 -11.25 -9.22 16.81
CA ALA A 153 -11.29 -10.68 16.74
C ALA A 153 -9.88 -11.31 16.66
N PHE A 154 -8.81 -10.58 16.31
CA PHE A 154 -7.49 -11.18 16.08
C PHE A 154 -6.94 -11.90 17.32
N PRO A 155 -6.91 -11.27 18.52
CA PRO A 155 -6.40 -11.94 19.72
C PRO A 155 -7.15 -13.25 20.02
N ARG A 156 -8.49 -13.21 19.91
CA ARG A 156 -9.35 -14.36 20.19
C ARG A 156 -9.10 -15.49 19.20
N VAL A 157 -9.06 -15.21 17.90
CA VAL A 157 -8.83 -16.26 16.89
C VAL A 157 -7.46 -16.89 17.06
N VAL A 158 -6.42 -16.10 17.33
CA VAL A 158 -5.07 -16.61 17.57
C VAL A 158 -5.02 -17.50 18.83
N ASP A 159 -5.69 -17.09 19.91
CA ASP A 159 -5.80 -17.93 21.12
C ASP A 159 -6.48 -19.26 20.86
N LEU A 160 -7.61 -19.23 20.15
CA LEU A 160 -8.36 -20.43 19.83
C LEU A 160 -7.54 -21.39 18.94
N LEU A 161 -6.81 -20.86 17.96
CA LEU A 161 -5.90 -21.64 17.12
C LEU A 161 -4.73 -22.22 17.92
N ASN A 162 -4.17 -21.44 18.85
CA ASN A 162 -3.07 -21.90 19.71
C ASN A 162 -3.53 -23.01 20.66
N ALA A 163 -4.65 -22.79 21.37
CA ALA A 163 -5.21 -23.72 22.36
C ALA A 163 -5.61 -25.08 21.75
N THR A 164 -5.93 -25.11 20.45
CA THR A 164 -6.31 -26.33 19.72
C THR A 164 -5.16 -26.97 18.95
N GLY A 165 -3.93 -26.46 19.11
CA GLY A 165 -2.72 -26.97 18.48
C GLY A 165 -2.56 -26.61 17.00
N MET A 166 -3.46 -25.78 16.45
CA MET A 166 -3.43 -25.44 15.02
C MET A 166 -2.24 -24.57 14.62
N LEU A 167 -1.67 -23.79 15.56
CA LEU A 167 -0.47 -22.96 15.32
C LEU A 167 0.86 -23.67 15.60
N GLN A 168 0.84 -24.92 16.08
CA GLN A 168 2.06 -25.62 16.45
C GLN A 168 2.92 -25.91 15.21
N GLN A 169 4.20 -25.56 15.32
CA GLN A 169 5.24 -25.81 14.34
C GLN A 169 6.36 -26.58 15.05
N ASP A 170 6.98 -27.54 14.36
CA ASP A 170 8.08 -28.31 14.94
C ASP A 170 9.39 -27.48 14.99
N VAL A 171 10.45 -28.07 15.57
CA VAL A 171 11.77 -27.42 15.68
C VAL A 171 12.41 -27.22 14.29
N SER A 172 12.08 -28.05 13.30
CA SER A 172 12.59 -27.92 11.93
C SER A 172 11.95 -26.77 11.16
N GLY A 173 10.86 -26.21 11.69
CA GLY A 173 10.05 -25.19 11.06
C GLY A 173 9.11 -25.73 9.98
N ARG A 174 8.88 -27.05 9.92
CA ARG A 174 8.08 -27.73 8.90
C ARG A 174 7.12 -28.77 9.51
N PRO A 175 5.84 -28.79 9.11
CA PRO A 175 5.20 -27.84 8.21
C PRO A 175 5.13 -26.44 8.79
N TRP A 176 5.23 -25.44 7.91
CA TRP A 176 5.16 -24.05 8.36
C TRP A 176 3.73 -23.65 8.73
N ARG A 177 3.62 -22.71 9.66
CA ARG A 177 2.38 -22.03 10.07
C ARG A 177 2.59 -20.54 9.87
N ARG A 178 1.72 -19.91 9.10
CA ARG A 178 1.81 -18.47 8.83
C ARG A 178 0.47 -17.80 9.09
N LEU A 179 0.51 -16.61 9.66
CA LEU A 179 -0.65 -15.80 10.00
C LEU A 179 -0.58 -14.49 9.24
N VAL A 180 -1.58 -14.22 8.40
CA VAL A 180 -1.77 -12.93 7.75
C VAL A 180 -2.85 -12.15 8.52
N ILE A 181 -2.52 -10.93 8.92
CA ILE A 181 -3.46 -10.02 9.58
C ILE A 181 -3.56 -8.70 8.82
N GLU A 182 -4.76 -8.13 8.82
CA GLU A 182 -5.08 -6.86 8.19
C GLU A 182 -4.94 -5.68 9.16
N LYS A 183 -4.77 -4.48 8.61
CA LYS A 183 -4.83 -3.24 9.39
C LYS A 183 -6.25 -3.02 9.95
N PRO A 184 -6.40 -2.27 11.06
CA PRO A 184 -5.38 -1.59 11.87
C PRO A 184 -4.54 -2.49 12.79
N PHE A 185 -3.25 -2.13 12.95
CA PHE A 185 -2.32 -2.76 13.90
C PHE A 185 -2.24 -1.94 15.19
N GLY A 186 -3.33 -1.96 15.96
CA GLY A 186 -3.55 -1.02 17.06
C GLY A 186 -4.11 0.33 16.58
N TYR A 187 -4.51 1.16 17.52
CA TYR A 187 -5.05 2.52 17.30
C TYR A 187 -4.21 3.61 17.97
N ASP A 188 -3.18 3.18 18.71
CA ASP A 188 -2.14 3.96 19.37
C ASP A 188 -0.94 3.03 19.67
N LEU A 189 0.14 3.59 20.23
CA LEU A 189 1.33 2.81 20.58
C LEU A 189 1.06 1.72 21.63
N PRO A 190 0.34 1.98 22.75
CA PRO A 190 0.03 0.93 23.73
C PRO A 190 -0.75 -0.26 23.15
N SER A 191 -1.80 -0.01 22.36
CA SER A 191 -2.61 -1.05 21.74
C SER A 191 -1.83 -1.84 20.68
N ALA A 192 -0.96 -1.18 19.91
CA ALA A 192 -0.07 -1.86 18.96
C ALA A 192 0.91 -2.81 19.66
N ARG A 193 1.51 -2.36 20.78
CA ARG A 193 2.38 -3.19 21.63
C ARG A 193 1.62 -4.37 22.23
N ALA A 194 0.41 -4.14 22.74
CA ALA A 194 -0.43 -5.19 23.30
C ALA A 194 -0.78 -6.25 22.25
N LEU A 195 -1.14 -5.84 21.03
CA LEU A 195 -1.39 -6.75 19.91
C LEU A 195 -0.11 -7.52 19.55
N ASN A 196 1.04 -6.86 19.41
CA ASN A 196 2.31 -7.53 19.09
C ASN A 196 2.69 -8.55 20.17
N GLN A 197 2.60 -8.20 21.45
CA GLN A 197 2.87 -9.11 22.56
C GLN A 197 1.94 -10.33 22.51
N LYS A 198 0.66 -10.10 22.20
CA LYS A 198 -0.32 -11.16 22.07
C LYS A 198 0.04 -12.13 20.95
N LEU A 199 0.32 -11.63 19.75
CA LEU A 199 0.72 -12.47 18.63
C LEU A 199 2.00 -13.25 18.93
N ARG A 200 3.00 -12.57 19.52
CA ARG A 200 4.30 -13.15 19.88
C ARG A 200 4.24 -14.17 21.02
N SER A 201 3.17 -14.18 21.82
CA SER A 201 2.94 -15.25 22.81
C SER A 201 2.54 -16.59 22.18
N CYS A 202 2.12 -16.59 20.91
CA CYS A 202 1.68 -17.78 20.19
C CYS A 202 2.51 -18.10 18.95
N LEU A 203 3.18 -17.10 18.36
CA LEU A 203 3.84 -17.20 17.06
C LEU A 203 5.22 -16.54 17.06
N GLN A 204 6.12 -17.06 16.23
CA GLN A 204 7.36 -16.39 15.88
C GLN A 204 7.14 -15.26 14.87
N GLU A 205 8.07 -14.30 14.79
CA GLU A 205 7.89 -13.09 13.99
C GLU A 205 7.95 -13.39 12.48
N ASP A 206 8.71 -14.40 12.08
CA ASP A 206 8.75 -14.95 10.72
C ASP A 206 7.47 -15.69 10.33
N GLN A 207 6.58 -15.98 11.29
CA GLN A 207 5.25 -16.56 11.04
C GLN A 207 4.16 -15.47 10.88
N ILE A 208 4.45 -14.20 11.19
CA ILE A 208 3.45 -13.12 11.23
C ILE A 208 3.62 -12.18 10.04
N TYR A 209 2.55 -12.03 9.26
CA TYR A 209 2.49 -11.24 8.03
C TYR A 209 1.48 -10.11 8.23
N ARG A 210 1.97 -8.94 8.66
CA ARG A 210 1.15 -7.72 8.85
C ARG A 210 0.98 -7.02 7.53
N LEU A 211 -0.21 -7.13 6.96
CA LEU A 211 -0.49 -6.67 5.61
C LEU A 211 -0.69 -5.16 5.55
N ASP A 212 0.16 -4.49 4.76
CA ASP A 212 -0.09 -3.17 4.24
C ASP A 212 -0.18 -3.26 2.71
N HIS A 213 -1.39 -3.11 2.17
CA HIS A 213 -1.62 -3.30 0.74
C HIS A 213 -0.89 -2.28 -0.15
N TYR A 214 -0.40 -1.15 0.37
CA TYR A 214 0.44 -0.24 -0.41
C TYR A 214 1.81 -0.86 -0.71
N LEU A 215 2.39 -1.63 0.22
CA LEU A 215 3.63 -2.38 -0.03
C LEU A 215 3.45 -3.44 -1.13
N GLY A 216 2.22 -3.91 -1.32
CA GLY A 216 1.86 -4.83 -2.40
C GLY A 216 1.79 -4.19 -3.80
N LYS A 217 1.85 -2.85 -3.93
CA LYS A 217 1.79 -2.17 -5.24
C LYS A 217 3.12 -2.27 -5.98
N GLU A 218 3.05 -2.59 -7.26
CA GLU A 218 4.23 -2.84 -8.11
C GLU A 218 5.27 -1.71 -8.02
N THR A 219 4.79 -0.48 -8.17
CA THR A 219 5.57 0.75 -8.15
C THR A 219 6.22 1.10 -6.81
N VAL A 220 5.72 0.57 -5.69
CA VAL A 220 6.37 0.78 -4.38
C VAL A 220 7.71 0.06 -4.32
N GLN A 221 7.82 -1.15 -4.90
CA GLN A 221 9.11 -1.82 -5.05
C GLN A 221 10.00 -1.12 -6.08
N ASN A 222 9.40 -0.52 -7.10
CA ASN A 222 10.16 0.24 -8.09
C ASN A 222 10.91 1.42 -7.49
N ILE A 223 10.51 1.94 -6.32
CA ILE A 223 11.32 2.92 -5.57
C ILE A 223 12.72 2.37 -5.29
N MET A 224 12.84 1.11 -4.85
CA MET A 224 14.13 0.47 -4.59
C MET A 224 14.91 0.22 -5.88
N VAL A 225 14.24 -0.23 -6.95
CA VAL A 225 14.88 -0.45 -8.26
C VAL A 225 15.42 0.87 -8.82
N MET A 226 14.60 1.94 -8.80
CA MET A 226 14.99 3.28 -9.23
C MET A 226 16.19 3.81 -8.46
N ARG A 227 16.29 3.54 -7.15
CA ARG A 227 17.41 3.99 -6.34
C ARG A 227 18.65 3.12 -6.53
N PHE A 228 18.55 1.83 -6.27
CA PHE A 228 19.72 0.97 -6.08
C PHE A 228 20.17 0.22 -7.34
N ALA A 229 19.35 0.17 -8.40
CA ALA A 229 19.77 -0.38 -9.70
C ALA A 229 20.30 0.69 -10.67
N ASN A 230 20.22 1.98 -10.32
CA ASN A 230 20.53 3.08 -11.23
C ASN A 230 21.52 4.06 -10.59
N ARG A 231 22.76 4.07 -11.09
CA ARG A 231 23.82 4.96 -10.59
C ARG A 231 23.44 6.44 -10.67
N LEU A 232 22.74 6.84 -11.72
CA LEU A 232 22.31 8.22 -11.95
C LEU A 232 21.45 8.73 -10.78
N PHE A 233 20.45 7.96 -10.34
CA PHE A 233 19.52 8.39 -9.31
C PHE A 233 20.15 8.34 -7.92
N GLU A 234 20.89 7.28 -7.58
CA GLU A 234 21.50 7.16 -6.24
C GLU A 234 22.47 8.32 -5.94
N LEU A 235 23.20 8.82 -6.94
CA LEU A 235 24.09 9.98 -6.79
C LEU A 235 23.33 11.25 -6.38
N LEU A 236 22.13 11.45 -6.91
CA LEU A 236 21.28 12.62 -6.62
C LEU A 236 20.47 12.45 -5.33
N TRP A 237 20.43 11.26 -4.73
CA TRP A 237 19.47 10.90 -3.68
C TRP A 237 19.93 11.26 -2.25
N ASN A 238 20.31 12.53 -2.05
CA ASN A 238 20.80 13.03 -0.75
C ASN A 238 20.65 14.56 -0.63
N HIS A 239 20.88 15.07 0.58
CA HIS A 239 20.75 16.49 0.94
C HIS A 239 21.64 17.45 0.16
N LEU A 240 22.67 16.99 -0.55
CA LEU A 240 23.49 17.88 -1.38
C LEU A 240 22.69 18.34 -2.61
N TYR A 241 21.86 17.46 -3.17
CA TYR A 241 21.14 17.68 -4.43
C TYR A 241 19.64 17.84 -4.26
N VAL A 242 19.02 17.17 -3.28
CA VAL A 242 17.58 17.28 -3.01
C VAL A 242 17.32 18.51 -2.15
N ASP A 243 16.35 19.33 -2.55
CA ASP A 243 15.83 20.44 -1.74
C ASP A 243 14.70 19.97 -0.81
N ASN A 244 13.72 19.25 -1.36
CA ASN A 244 12.61 18.70 -0.59
C ASN A 244 12.03 17.43 -1.23
N VAL A 245 11.33 16.65 -0.41
CA VAL A 245 10.57 15.47 -0.85
C VAL A 245 9.10 15.68 -0.54
N GLN A 246 8.23 15.39 -1.50
CA GLN A 246 6.78 15.51 -1.38
C GLN A 246 6.12 14.16 -1.62
N ILE A 247 5.36 13.67 -0.63
CA ILE A 247 4.58 12.43 -0.73
C ILE A 247 3.10 12.82 -0.69
N THR A 248 2.37 12.54 -1.76
CA THR A 248 0.93 12.82 -1.86
C THR A 248 0.16 11.50 -1.92
N VAL A 249 -0.80 11.33 -1.02
CA VAL A 249 -1.78 10.24 -1.03
C VAL A 249 -3.20 10.82 -1.07
N ALA A 250 -3.70 11.08 -2.27
CA ALA A 250 -4.99 11.72 -2.49
C ALA A 250 -6.06 10.74 -2.98
N GLU A 251 -7.26 10.85 -2.43
CA GLU A 251 -8.44 10.10 -2.85
C GLU A 251 -9.57 11.04 -3.25
N THR A 252 -10.29 10.71 -4.33
CA THR A 252 -11.54 11.42 -4.70
C THR A 252 -12.74 10.95 -3.88
N LEU A 253 -12.69 9.72 -3.35
CA LEU A 253 -13.78 9.14 -2.57
C LEU A 253 -13.87 9.80 -1.19
N GLY A 254 -15.09 9.86 -0.66
CA GLY A 254 -15.36 10.26 0.72
C GLY A 254 -15.27 9.07 1.67
N VAL A 255 -16.11 9.06 2.70
CA VAL A 255 -16.21 7.93 3.64
C VAL A 255 -17.19 6.84 3.20
N GLU A 256 -17.92 7.03 2.10
CA GLU A 256 -18.72 6.00 1.40
C GLU A 256 -19.60 5.14 2.34
N GLY A 257 -20.36 5.77 3.24
CA GLY A 257 -21.24 5.09 4.19
C GLY A 257 -20.53 4.45 5.39
N ARG A 258 -19.20 4.57 5.50
CA ARG A 258 -18.39 4.14 6.65
C ARG A 258 -18.10 5.28 7.63
N GLY A 259 -18.99 6.28 7.71
CA GLY A 259 -18.81 7.47 8.54
C GLY A 259 -18.41 7.14 9.98
N ALA A 260 -19.19 6.30 10.67
CA ALA A 260 -18.92 5.93 12.06
C ALA A 260 -17.57 5.24 12.28
N TYR A 261 -17.13 4.39 11.34
CA TYR A 261 -15.82 3.73 11.43
C TYR A 261 -14.69 4.72 11.16
N PHE A 262 -14.81 5.54 10.11
CA PHE A 262 -13.78 6.50 9.75
C PHE A 262 -13.64 7.59 10.81
N ASP A 263 -14.74 7.99 11.46
CA ASP A 263 -14.75 8.99 12.52
C ASP A 263 -13.90 8.60 13.74
N ALA A 264 -13.83 7.30 14.05
CA ALA A 264 -12.94 6.79 15.10
C ALA A 264 -11.46 6.73 14.66
N SER A 265 -11.20 6.72 13.34
CA SER A 265 -9.86 6.54 12.78
C SER A 265 -9.18 7.86 12.42
N GLY A 266 -9.82 8.69 11.60
CA GLY A 266 -9.20 9.84 10.93
C GLY A 266 -8.19 9.43 9.85
N ILE A 267 -7.82 10.39 8.99
CA ILE A 267 -6.86 10.16 7.90
C ILE A 267 -5.44 9.94 8.43
N LEU A 268 -5.10 10.52 9.58
CA LEU A 268 -3.80 10.35 10.24
C LEU A 268 -3.54 8.88 10.56
N ARG A 269 -4.52 8.15 11.12
CA ARG A 269 -4.38 6.70 11.36
C ARG A 269 -4.59 5.86 10.11
N ASP A 270 -5.54 6.26 9.25
CA ASP A 270 -5.93 5.44 8.09
C ASP A 270 -4.82 5.36 7.03
N ILE A 271 -4.10 6.47 6.79
CA ILE A 271 -3.12 6.59 5.69
C ILE A 271 -1.73 7.01 6.16
N ILE A 272 -1.61 8.01 7.03
CA ILE A 272 -0.30 8.58 7.37
C ILE A 272 0.53 7.59 8.19
N GLN A 273 -0.04 7.04 9.27
CA GLN A 273 0.63 6.12 10.19
C GLN A 273 1.18 4.86 9.50
N ASN A 274 0.53 4.40 8.43
CA ASN A 274 0.93 3.22 7.69
C ASN A 274 1.52 3.60 6.32
N HIS A 275 0.71 3.68 5.28
CA HIS A 275 1.08 3.79 3.87
C HIS A 275 2.06 4.93 3.60
N ALA A 276 1.83 6.11 4.17
CA ALA A 276 2.70 7.26 3.90
C ALA A 276 4.07 7.11 4.56
N LEU A 277 4.14 6.63 5.81
CA LEU A 277 5.41 6.33 6.48
C LEU A 277 6.15 5.16 5.83
N GLN A 278 5.42 4.16 5.30
CA GLN A 278 6.02 3.08 4.51
C GLN A 278 6.72 3.63 3.26
N ILE A 279 6.05 4.47 2.47
CA ILE A 279 6.65 5.12 1.30
C ILE A 279 7.82 6.01 1.72
N LEU A 280 7.67 6.82 2.77
CA LEU A 280 8.74 7.68 3.29
C LEU A 280 9.98 6.84 3.65
N SER A 281 9.80 5.71 4.33
CA SER A 281 10.91 4.82 4.70
C SER A 281 11.64 4.27 3.48
N LEU A 282 10.93 3.83 2.44
CA LEU A 282 11.53 3.32 1.21
C LEU A 282 12.27 4.42 0.41
N VAL A 283 11.73 5.64 0.41
CA VAL A 283 12.38 6.79 -0.24
C VAL A 283 13.64 7.20 0.50
N SER A 284 13.71 7.06 1.83
CA SER A 284 14.79 7.65 2.63
C SER A 284 15.80 6.67 3.20
N MET A 285 15.55 5.35 3.16
CA MET A 285 16.45 4.33 3.70
C MET A 285 17.80 4.25 3.00
N GLU A 286 18.84 3.72 3.64
CA GLU A 286 20.10 3.43 2.97
C GLU A 286 19.97 2.18 2.07
N PRO A 287 20.92 1.93 1.15
CA PRO A 287 21.00 0.66 0.44
C PRO A 287 21.09 -0.51 1.44
N PRO A 288 20.16 -1.47 1.40
CA PRO A 288 20.24 -2.64 2.27
C PRO A 288 21.39 -3.55 1.83
N VAL A 289 21.91 -4.35 2.78
CA VAL A 289 23.03 -5.29 2.51
C VAL A 289 22.63 -6.41 1.53
N SER A 290 21.33 -6.71 1.43
CA SER A 290 20.74 -7.66 0.49
C SER A 290 19.25 -7.30 0.25
N LEU A 291 18.59 -8.01 -0.66
CA LEU A 291 17.14 -7.89 -0.87
C LEU A 291 16.32 -8.80 0.06
N ASP A 292 16.97 -9.46 1.03
CA ASP A 292 16.28 -10.28 2.02
C ASP A 292 15.34 -9.44 2.88
N ALA A 293 14.20 -10.00 3.26
CA ALA A 293 13.15 -9.31 4.00
C ALA A 293 13.66 -8.57 5.25
N ASN A 294 14.58 -9.16 6.02
CA ASN A 294 15.13 -8.49 7.21
C ASN A 294 16.06 -7.33 6.85
N ALA A 295 16.94 -7.48 5.85
CA ALA A 295 17.87 -6.43 5.45
C ALA A 295 17.11 -5.16 5.00
N VAL A 296 16.03 -5.33 4.22
CA VAL A 296 15.16 -4.22 3.81
C VAL A 296 14.43 -3.60 5.01
N ARG A 297 13.84 -4.43 5.88
CA ARG A 297 13.08 -3.94 7.05
C ARG A 297 13.95 -3.25 8.08
N ASP A 298 15.20 -3.68 8.25
CA ASP A 298 16.16 -3.05 9.16
C ASP A 298 16.49 -1.61 8.72
N GLU A 299 16.69 -1.38 7.42
CA GLU A 299 16.94 -0.05 6.88
C GLU A 299 15.69 0.86 6.94
N LYS A 300 14.48 0.29 6.77
CA LYS A 300 13.22 1.03 7.00
C LYS A 300 13.06 1.45 8.46
N VAL A 301 13.28 0.53 9.42
CA VAL A 301 13.18 0.82 10.85
C VAL A 301 14.22 1.86 11.29
N LYS A 302 15.45 1.78 10.74
CA LYS A 302 16.51 2.75 11.00
C LYS A 302 16.11 4.16 10.59
N VAL A 303 15.41 4.33 9.46
CA VAL A 303 14.81 5.63 9.09
C VAL A 303 13.78 6.05 10.11
N LEU A 304 12.81 5.20 10.44
CA LEU A 304 11.70 5.57 11.33
C LEU A 304 12.22 6.03 12.71
N ARG A 305 13.31 5.43 13.19
CA ARG A 305 14.03 5.86 14.41
C ARG A 305 14.69 7.23 14.31
N ALA A 306 15.07 7.64 13.10
CA ALA A 306 15.68 8.93 12.82
C ALA A 306 14.65 10.02 12.49
N ILE A 307 13.35 9.70 12.40
CA ILE A 307 12.32 10.71 12.16
C ILE A 307 12.15 11.58 13.41
N ARG A 308 12.32 12.89 13.23
CA ARG A 308 11.95 13.87 14.24
C ARG A 308 10.44 13.93 14.38
N ILE A 309 9.94 13.85 15.61
CA ILE A 309 8.51 14.00 15.91
C ILE A 309 8.05 15.40 15.45
N PRO A 310 7.06 15.51 14.53
CA PRO A 310 6.56 16.81 14.05
C PRO A 310 6.06 17.70 15.18
N GLY A 311 6.46 18.97 15.17
CA GLY A 311 5.95 20.01 16.07
C GLY A 311 4.57 20.54 15.64
N PRO A 312 3.96 21.46 16.41
CA PRO A 312 2.69 22.08 16.05
C PRO A 312 2.72 22.83 14.71
N SER A 313 3.84 23.49 14.38
CA SER A 313 4.04 24.18 13.09
C SER A 313 4.29 23.24 11.91
N ASP A 314 4.47 21.95 12.19
CA ASP A 314 4.75 20.93 11.19
C ASP A 314 3.52 20.09 10.85
N MET A 315 2.32 20.52 11.27
CA MET A 315 1.08 19.81 11.02
C MET A 315 -0.07 20.71 10.62
N VAL A 316 -0.85 20.24 9.65
CA VAL A 316 -2.12 20.83 9.25
C VAL A 316 -3.17 19.73 9.16
N MET A 317 -4.21 19.86 9.95
CA MET A 317 -5.36 18.94 9.98
C MET A 317 -6.53 19.64 9.30
N GLY A 318 -7.23 18.94 8.40
CA GLY A 318 -8.32 19.52 7.62
C GLY A 318 -9.53 18.62 7.50
N GLN A 319 -10.68 19.22 7.19
CA GLN A 319 -11.95 18.51 7.00
C GLN A 319 -12.71 19.05 5.77
N TYR A 320 -13.13 18.15 4.88
CA TYR A 320 -13.81 18.55 3.64
C TYR A 320 -15.22 19.08 3.90
N GLN A 321 -15.57 20.13 3.16
CA GLN A 321 -16.89 20.73 3.06
C GLN A 321 -17.56 20.34 1.74
N ASP A 322 -18.81 20.76 1.56
CA ASP A 322 -19.57 20.59 0.31
C ASP A 322 -18.73 21.05 -0.90
N GLY A 323 -18.83 20.33 -2.00
CA GLY A 323 -18.04 20.65 -3.18
C GLY A 323 -18.46 19.88 -4.40
N THR A 324 -17.54 19.73 -5.35
CA THR A 324 -17.84 19.10 -6.63
C THR A 324 -16.63 18.29 -7.09
N ILE A 325 -16.84 17.01 -7.38
CA ILE A 325 -15.80 16.11 -7.88
C ILE A 325 -16.27 15.53 -9.21
N GLY A 326 -15.50 15.71 -10.27
CA GLY A 326 -15.87 15.23 -11.61
C GLY A 326 -17.21 15.78 -12.12
N GLY A 327 -17.63 16.97 -11.67
CA GLY A 327 -18.92 17.58 -12.01
C GLY A 327 -20.09 17.15 -11.11
N THR A 328 -19.89 16.20 -10.20
CA THR A 328 -20.94 15.72 -9.28
C THR A 328 -20.85 16.47 -7.95
N PRO A 329 -21.95 17.09 -7.46
CA PRO A 329 -22.01 17.66 -6.12
C PRO A 329 -21.83 16.58 -5.05
N VAL A 330 -21.04 16.88 -4.02
CA VAL A 330 -20.80 15.98 -2.89
C VAL A 330 -20.94 16.75 -1.59
N VAL A 331 -21.42 16.08 -0.56
CA VAL A 331 -21.67 16.67 0.77
C VAL A 331 -20.38 16.78 1.59
N GLY A 332 -20.37 17.71 2.55
CA GLY A 332 -19.33 17.87 3.56
C GLY A 332 -19.32 16.72 4.57
N TYR A 333 -18.18 16.55 5.24
CA TYR A 333 -17.95 15.38 6.09
C TYR A 333 -18.97 15.21 7.21
N ARG A 334 -19.35 16.31 7.89
CA ARG A 334 -20.35 16.31 8.98
C ARG A 334 -21.78 15.98 8.52
N ALA A 335 -22.04 16.02 7.21
CA ALA A 335 -23.31 15.63 6.61
C ALA A 335 -23.31 14.18 6.09
N GLU A 336 -22.17 13.47 6.17
CA GLU A 336 -22.09 12.07 5.74
C GLU A 336 -22.84 11.15 6.72
N PRO A 337 -23.49 10.07 6.23
CA PRO A 337 -24.21 9.14 7.08
C PRO A 337 -23.30 8.51 8.17
N GLY A 338 -23.75 8.60 9.42
CA GLY A 338 -23.05 8.04 10.57
C GLY A 338 -21.90 8.89 11.12
N VAL A 339 -21.72 10.12 10.63
CA VAL A 339 -20.77 11.09 11.19
C VAL A 339 -21.49 12.03 12.18
N PRO A 340 -20.95 12.25 13.40
CA PRO A 340 -21.49 13.23 14.33
C PRO A 340 -21.47 14.66 13.75
N PRO A 341 -22.54 15.47 13.92
CA PRO A 341 -22.58 16.84 13.39
C PRO A 341 -21.48 17.77 13.90
N ALA A 342 -20.94 17.50 15.09
CA ALA A 342 -19.86 18.25 15.71
C ALA A 342 -18.49 17.56 15.56
N SER A 343 -18.35 16.57 14.68
CA SER A 343 -17.10 15.83 14.52
C SER A 343 -15.94 16.74 14.10
N ARG A 344 -14.81 16.58 14.80
CA ARG A 344 -13.53 17.22 14.50
C ARG A 344 -12.55 16.26 13.81
N THR A 345 -13.01 15.10 13.35
CA THR A 345 -12.13 14.11 12.70
C THR A 345 -11.49 14.68 11.44
N ASP A 346 -10.18 14.47 11.32
CA ASP A 346 -9.39 14.84 10.16
C ASP A 346 -9.72 13.96 8.96
N THR A 347 -10.09 14.59 7.84
CA THR A 347 -10.20 13.93 6.53
C THR A 347 -9.06 14.35 5.59
N TYR A 348 -8.24 15.29 6.02
CA TYR A 348 -6.99 15.71 5.41
C TYR A 348 -5.92 15.90 6.50
N CYS A 349 -4.68 15.50 6.20
CA CYS A 349 -3.53 15.74 7.05
C CYS A 349 -2.33 16.07 6.16
N ALA A 350 -1.64 17.17 6.46
CA ALA A 350 -0.31 17.45 5.94
C ALA A 350 0.70 17.54 7.10
N LEU A 351 1.83 16.86 6.96
CA LEU A 351 2.91 16.85 7.93
C LEU A 351 4.24 17.19 7.27
N ARG A 352 5.09 17.93 7.98
CA ARG A 352 6.50 18.13 7.64
C ARG A 352 7.37 17.25 8.54
N PHE A 353 8.03 16.27 7.95
CA PHE A 353 8.98 15.40 8.64
C PHE A 353 10.43 15.81 8.33
N TYR A 354 11.32 15.52 9.27
CA TYR A 354 12.77 15.51 9.07
C TYR A 354 13.32 14.15 9.45
N VAL A 355 14.25 13.63 8.66
CA VAL A 355 15.00 12.40 8.95
C VAL A 355 16.40 12.81 9.38
N ASP A 356 16.68 12.74 10.68
CA ASP A 356 17.93 13.17 11.29
C ASP A 356 19.05 12.14 11.06
N ASN A 357 19.55 12.08 9.81
CA ASN A 357 20.70 11.28 9.42
C ASN A 357 21.59 12.03 8.40
N TRP A 358 22.77 11.48 8.09
CA TRP A 358 23.73 12.10 7.16
C TRP A 358 23.18 12.32 5.75
N ARG A 359 22.34 11.41 5.25
CA ARG A 359 21.79 11.50 3.90
C ARG A 359 20.78 12.64 3.77
N TRP A 360 19.94 12.86 4.77
CA TRP A 360 18.76 13.75 4.70
C TRP A 360 18.83 14.97 5.62
N ALA A 361 20.01 15.26 6.19
CA ALA A 361 20.21 16.41 7.06
C ALA A 361 19.63 17.70 6.45
N GLY A 362 18.65 18.29 7.15
CA GLY A 362 18.01 19.55 6.76
C GLY A 362 17.00 19.47 5.61
N VAL A 363 16.78 18.30 5.00
CA VAL A 363 15.80 18.13 3.91
C VAL A 363 14.42 17.84 4.50
N PRO A 364 13.41 18.68 4.27
CA PRO A 364 12.04 18.40 4.69
C PRO A 364 11.36 17.38 3.78
N PHE A 365 10.60 16.49 4.41
CA PHE A 365 9.67 15.56 3.79
C PHE A 365 8.26 16.06 4.06
N TYR A 366 7.62 16.67 3.05
CA TYR A 366 6.23 17.08 3.13
C TYR A 366 5.34 15.90 2.71
N VAL A 367 4.50 15.45 3.62
CA VAL A 367 3.58 14.34 3.39
C VAL A 367 2.16 14.88 3.52
N ARG A 368 1.32 14.67 2.49
CA ARG A 368 -0.11 14.97 2.58
C ARG A 368 -0.96 13.77 2.21
N ALA A 369 -2.03 13.57 2.97
CA ALA A 369 -3.06 12.60 2.67
C ALA A 369 -4.45 13.22 2.83
N GLY A 370 -5.41 12.85 1.99
CA GLY A 370 -6.77 13.34 2.15
C GLY A 370 -7.80 12.64 1.28
N LYS A 371 -9.05 12.70 1.75
CA LYS A 371 -10.26 12.28 1.04
C LYS A 371 -10.91 13.47 0.32
N ARG A 372 -11.80 13.19 -0.64
CA ARG A 372 -12.49 14.23 -1.44
C ARG A 372 -11.53 15.24 -2.08
N LEU A 373 -10.31 14.83 -2.41
CA LEU A 373 -9.34 15.68 -3.10
C LEU A 373 -9.60 15.69 -4.62
N ALA A 374 -8.94 16.61 -5.31
CA ALA A 374 -9.13 16.87 -6.73
C ALA A 374 -9.01 15.62 -7.62
N ARG A 375 -8.08 14.72 -7.30
CA ARG A 375 -7.83 13.48 -8.06
C ARG A 375 -7.37 12.35 -7.15
N ARG A 376 -7.59 11.11 -7.59
CA ARG A 376 -7.08 9.91 -6.93
C ARG A 376 -5.65 9.71 -7.42
N VAL A 377 -4.67 9.80 -6.51
CA VAL A 377 -3.26 9.69 -6.86
C VAL A 377 -2.41 9.37 -5.64
N THR A 378 -1.41 8.52 -5.83
CA THR A 378 -0.32 8.30 -4.91
C THR A 378 0.99 8.56 -5.65
N GLU A 379 1.79 9.49 -5.15
CA GLU A 379 3.00 9.96 -5.82
C GLU A 379 4.07 10.40 -4.83
N VAL A 380 5.33 10.19 -5.21
CA VAL A 380 6.50 10.80 -4.57
C VAL A 380 7.16 11.75 -5.57
N THR A 381 7.39 12.99 -5.18
CA THR A 381 8.15 13.97 -5.95
C THR A 381 9.37 14.43 -5.17
N LEU A 382 10.56 14.22 -5.73
CA LEU A 382 11.81 14.78 -5.25
C LEU A 382 12.10 16.04 -6.06
N GLU A 383 12.16 17.19 -5.38
CA GLU A 383 12.61 18.43 -5.99
C GLU A 383 14.10 18.62 -5.72
N LEU A 384 14.87 18.78 -6.79
CA LEU A 384 16.29 19.06 -6.70
C LEU A 384 16.53 20.55 -6.43
N LYS A 385 17.66 20.88 -5.83
CA LYS A 385 18.08 22.26 -5.66
C LYS A 385 18.20 22.95 -7.03
N PRO A 386 17.87 24.25 -7.11
CA PRO A 386 17.97 24.98 -8.36
C PRO A 386 19.42 25.02 -8.86
N VAL A 387 19.57 25.07 -10.18
CA VAL A 387 20.88 25.31 -10.80
C VAL A 387 21.33 26.73 -10.41
N PRO A 388 22.62 26.95 -10.10
CA PRO A 388 23.13 28.29 -9.79
C PRO A 388 22.83 29.32 -10.89
N ASP A 389 22.50 30.54 -10.49
CA ASP A 389 22.12 31.63 -11.39
C ASP A 389 23.31 32.26 -12.14
N VAL A 390 23.88 31.51 -13.09
CA VAL A 390 25.07 31.92 -13.85
C VAL A 390 24.81 32.03 -15.35
N LEU A 391 24.55 30.90 -16.02
CA LEU A 391 24.52 30.80 -17.48
C LEU A 391 23.12 31.12 -18.02
N TYR A 392 22.28 30.08 -18.16
CA TYR A 392 20.99 30.15 -18.83
C TYR A 392 19.91 30.89 -18.01
N SER A 393 20.10 31.05 -16.69
CA SER A 393 19.18 31.80 -15.83
C SER A 393 19.09 33.28 -16.19
N ARG A 394 20.12 33.84 -16.85
CA ARG A 394 20.14 35.23 -17.33
C ARG A 394 19.49 35.41 -18.71
N LEU A 395 19.27 34.30 -19.43
CA LEU A 395 18.71 34.29 -20.78
C LEU A 395 17.20 34.03 -20.77
N THR A 396 16.66 33.49 -19.67
CA THR A 396 15.23 33.23 -19.50
C THR A 396 14.57 34.36 -18.71
N CYS A 397 13.46 34.92 -19.22
CA CYS A 397 12.67 35.94 -18.50
C CYS A 397 11.99 35.43 -17.21
N SER A 398 11.99 34.12 -16.99
CA SER A 398 11.53 33.45 -15.78
C SER A 398 12.66 32.57 -15.22
N SER A 399 12.74 32.45 -13.90
CA SER A 399 13.63 31.48 -13.25
C SER A 399 13.26 30.07 -13.71
N MET A 400 14.21 29.33 -14.28
CA MET A 400 14.00 27.93 -14.66
C MET A 400 13.52 27.13 -13.45
N PRO A 401 12.45 26.31 -13.58
CA PRO A 401 12.02 25.49 -12.46
C PRO A 401 13.12 24.49 -12.10
N ALA A 402 13.25 24.23 -10.80
CA ALA A 402 14.08 23.15 -10.29
C ALA A 402 13.74 21.82 -10.97
N ASN A 403 14.76 21.00 -11.20
CA ASN A 403 14.55 19.66 -11.74
C ASN A 403 13.78 18.82 -10.72
N ARG A 404 12.92 17.93 -11.22
CA ARG A 404 12.10 17.08 -10.37
C ARG A 404 12.12 15.65 -10.85
N ILE A 405 12.16 14.72 -9.90
CA ILE A 405 11.98 13.29 -10.14
C ILE A 405 10.67 12.90 -9.49
N THR A 406 9.71 12.45 -10.28
CA THR A 406 8.38 12.09 -9.82
C THR A 406 8.14 10.60 -10.07
N ILE A 407 7.84 9.86 -9.01
CA ILE A 407 7.47 8.45 -9.04
C ILE A 407 5.96 8.35 -8.78
N ARG A 408 5.21 7.99 -9.82
CA ARG A 408 3.77 7.78 -9.73
C ARG A 408 3.49 6.34 -9.30
N ILE A 409 2.93 6.18 -8.11
CA ILE A 409 2.62 4.86 -7.53
C ILE A 409 1.27 4.35 -8.04
N GLN A 410 0.28 5.23 -8.18
CA GLN A 410 -1.03 4.93 -8.79
C GLN A 410 -1.83 6.23 -8.99
N PRO A 411 -2.83 6.25 -9.88
CA PRO A 411 -2.93 5.41 -11.08
C PRO A 411 -1.81 5.78 -12.07
N ASP A 412 -1.78 5.09 -13.21
CA ASP A 412 -0.86 5.40 -14.32
C ASP A 412 0.61 5.31 -13.87
N GLU A 413 0.94 4.14 -13.36
CA GLU A 413 2.22 3.78 -12.79
C GLU A 413 3.39 4.14 -13.72
N GLY A 414 4.36 4.86 -13.18
CA GLY A 414 5.45 5.38 -13.99
C GLY A 414 6.39 6.33 -13.27
N VAL A 415 7.33 6.87 -14.04
CA VAL A 415 8.33 7.83 -13.57
C VAL A 415 8.38 9.00 -14.54
N ALA A 416 8.48 10.20 -14.02
CA ALA A 416 8.72 11.39 -14.83
C ALA A 416 9.89 12.21 -14.27
N ILE A 417 10.69 12.76 -15.17
CA ILE A 417 11.80 13.65 -14.84
C ILE A 417 11.55 14.98 -15.53
N LEU A 418 11.49 16.07 -14.75
CA LEU A 418 11.41 17.42 -15.27
C LEU A 418 12.82 18.00 -15.43
N ILE A 419 13.18 18.36 -16.65
CA ILE A 419 14.47 18.98 -16.99
C ILE A 419 14.24 20.22 -17.87
N GLY A 420 15.28 21.06 -18.00
CA GLY A 420 15.27 22.14 -18.99
C GLY A 420 15.77 21.64 -20.35
N ALA A 421 15.09 21.98 -21.43
CA ALA A 421 15.54 21.74 -22.80
C ALA A 421 15.40 23.00 -23.66
N LYS A 422 16.24 23.11 -24.68
CA LYS A 422 16.15 24.22 -25.64
C LYS A 422 14.86 24.09 -26.45
N GLU A 423 14.09 25.17 -26.50
CA GLU A 423 12.93 25.27 -27.39
C GLU A 423 13.38 25.24 -28.86
N PRO A 424 12.78 24.40 -29.72
CA PRO A 424 13.07 24.40 -31.15
C PRO A 424 12.78 25.76 -31.78
N GLY A 425 13.78 26.36 -32.43
CA GLY A 425 13.62 27.67 -33.07
C GLY A 425 14.90 28.51 -33.08
N VAL A 426 14.74 29.76 -33.51
CA VAL A 426 15.79 30.78 -33.53
C VAL A 426 15.86 31.43 -32.15
N GLY A 427 17.02 31.34 -31.50
CA GLY A 427 17.25 31.87 -30.15
C GLY A 427 17.69 30.82 -29.14
N MET A 428 17.92 31.26 -27.91
CA MET A 428 18.34 30.42 -26.77
C MET A 428 17.29 30.54 -25.65
N SER A 429 16.11 29.97 -25.90
CA SER A 429 15.03 29.82 -24.92
C SER A 429 15.09 28.43 -24.33
N VAL A 430 15.08 28.32 -23.00
CA VAL A 430 15.02 27.03 -22.29
C VAL A 430 13.63 26.88 -21.70
N GLN A 431 12.99 25.74 -21.97
CA GLN A 431 11.66 25.41 -21.47
C GLN A 431 11.71 24.12 -20.64
N PRO A 432 10.87 23.99 -19.60
CA PRO A 432 10.75 22.75 -18.86
C PRO A 432 10.09 21.66 -19.72
N VAL A 433 10.74 20.52 -19.84
CA VAL A 433 10.23 19.33 -20.53
C VAL A 433 10.21 18.12 -19.60
N ARG A 434 9.26 17.20 -19.81
CA ARG A 434 9.11 15.97 -19.02
C ARG A 434 9.57 14.76 -19.83
N MET A 435 10.61 14.08 -19.37
CA MET A 435 10.90 12.71 -19.80
C MET A 435 9.99 11.77 -19.00
N ARG A 436 9.25 10.88 -19.67
CA ARG A 436 8.24 10.02 -19.03
C ARG A 436 8.48 8.55 -19.38
N PHE A 437 8.33 7.71 -18.38
CA PHE A 437 8.24 6.26 -18.46
C PHE A 437 6.90 5.82 -17.87
N SER A 438 6.20 4.92 -18.55
CA SER A 438 4.93 4.33 -18.11
C SER A 438 4.99 2.82 -18.22
N TYR A 439 4.60 2.12 -17.14
CA TYR A 439 4.58 0.66 -17.11
C TYR A 439 3.65 0.08 -18.19
N ALA A 440 2.48 0.69 -18.37
CA ALA A 440 1.49 0.24 -19.34
C ALA A 440 2.04 0.34 -20.77
N GLN A 441 2.76 1.41 -21.09
CA GLN A 441 3.32 1.63 -22.43
C GLN A 441 4.52 0.72 -22.71
N GLU A 442 5.41 0.52 -21.74
CA GLU A 442 6.66 -0.22 -21.95
C GLU A 442 6.48 -1.74 -21.89
N PHE A 443 5.67 -2.22 -20.94
CA PHE A 443 5.54 -3.65 -20.67
C PHE A 443 4.26 -4.28 -21.22
N GLY A 444 3.24 -3.47 -21.54
CA GLY A 444 1.99 -3.94 -22.14
C GLY A 444 1.20 -4.95 -21.29
N ARG A 445 1.49 -5.03 -19.99
CA ARG A 445 0.85 -5.95 -19.04
C ARG A 445 0.07 -5.15 -18.00
N ALA A 446 -1.08 -5.68 -17.61
CA ALA A 446 -1.80 -5.17 -16.45
C ALA A 446 -0.94 -5.37 -15.19
N ILE A 447 -0.87 -4.34 -14.36
CA ILE A 447 -0.22 -4.44 -13.05
C ILE A 447 -1.11 -5.30 -12.15
N PRO A 448 -0.59 -6.38 -11.56
CA PRO A 448 -1.38 -7.23 -10.66
C PRO A 448 -1.96 -6.44 -9.48
N ASP A 449 -3.11 -6.86 -8.97
CA ASP A 449 -3.63 -6.26 -7.74
C ASP A 449 -2.66 -6.54 -6.58
N ALA A 450 -2.52 -5.57 -5.67
CA ALA A 450 -1.61 -5.68 -4.53
C ALA A 450 -1.82 -6.95 -3.71
N TYR A 451 -3.07 -7.43 -3.60
CA TYR A 451 -3.39 -8.66 -2.88
C TYR A 451 -2.87 -9.92 -3.55
N GLU A 452 -2.82 -10.00 -4.88
CA GLU A 452 -2.25 -11.15 -5.59
C GLU A 452 -0.78 -11.35 -5.17
N ARG A 453 -0.02 -10.26 -5.21
CA ARG A 453 1.40 -10.29 -4.86
C ARG A 453 1.61 -10.62 -3.37
N LEU A 454 0.89 -9.93 -2.48
CA LEU A 454 1.03 -10.14 -1.04
C LEU A 454 0.65 -11.57 -0.63
N LEU A 455 -0.43 -12.12 -1.17
CA LEU A 455 -0.81 -13.51 -0.92
C LEU A 455 0.27 -14.47 -1.40
N LEU A 456 0.81 -14.28 -2.61
CA LEU A 456 1.90 -15.10 -3.12
C LEU A 456 3.16 -15.02 -2.25
N ASN A 457 3.57 -13.82 -1.82
CA ASN A 457 4.72 -13.66 -0.92
C ASN A 457 4.50 -14.36 0.43
N ALA A 458 3.30 -14.25 1.03
CA ALA A 458 2.98 -14.96 2.26
C ALA A 458 3.00 -16.50 2.10
N LEU A 459 2.58 -17.02 0.94
CA LEU A 459 2.66 -18.44 0.60
C LEU A 459 4.10 -18.90 0.35
N LEU A 460 4.95 -18.04 -0.18
CA LEU A 460 6.38 -18.30 -0.37
C LEU A 460 7.20 -18.18 0.92
N GLY A 461 6.71 -17.38 1.87
CA GLY A 461 7.42 -17.09 3.12
C GLY A 461 8.24 -15.81 3.07
N ASP A 462 8.09 -15.02 2.02
CA ASP A 462 8.77 -13.76 1.85
C ASP A 462 8.03 -12.65 2.62
N ALA A 463 8.67 -12.13 3.66
CA ALA A 463 8.13 -11.08 4.51
C ALA A 463 8.58 -9.66 4.10
N SER A 464 9.24 -9.50 2.94
CA SER A 464 9.82 -8.21 2.50
C SER A 464 8.78 -7.10 2.34
N LEU A 465 7.54 -7.47 2.00
CA LEU A 465 6.41 -6.55 1.81
C LEU A 465 5.44 -6.51 3.01
N PHE A 466 5.88 -6.98 4.17
CA PHE A 466 5.07 -7.03 5.39
C PHE A 466 5.74 -6.27 6.51
N ALA A 467 4.94 -5.49 7.25
CA ALA A 467 5.46 -4.70 8.35
C ALA A 467 5.90 -5.59 9.52
N ARG A 468 7.12 -5.39 10.01
CA ARG A 468 7.62 -6.07 11.21
C ARG A 468 7.06 -5.41 12.47
N ALA A 469 7.03 -6.15 13.59
CA ALA A 469 6.51 -5.65 14.86
C ALA A 469 7.11 -4.29 15.29
N ASP A 470 8.43 -4.20 15.25
CA ASP A 470 9.19 -2.99 15.59
C ASP A 470 8.95 -1.85 14.61
N GLU A 471 8.74 -2.16 13.33
CA GLU A 471 8.38 -1.18 12.30
C GLU A 471 7.02 -0.52 12.59
N VAL A 472 6.01 -1.31 12.94
CA VAL A 472 4.68 -0.81 13.33
C VAL A 472 4.78 0.04 14.61
N GLU A 473 5.54 -0.41 15.60
CA GLU A 473 5.74 0.34 16.84
C GLU A 473 6.48 1.66 16.61
N MET A 474 7.50 1.67 15.75
CA MET A 474 8.21 2.91 15.41
C MET A 474 7.31 3.89 14.67
N ALA A 475 6.48 3.41 13.74
CA ALA A 475 5.49 4.25 13.08
C ALA A 475 4.51 4.90 14.09
N TRP A 476 4.08 4.15 15.11
CA TRP A 476 3.28 4.70 16.20
C TRP A 476 4.04 5.64 17.13
N GLN A 477 5.34 5.43 17.37
CA GLN A 477 6.17 6.38 18.13
C GLN A 477 6.29 7.73 17.42
N VAL A 478 6.32 7.74 16.09
CA VAL A 478 6.37 8.96 15.28
C VAL A 478 5.01 9.68 15.27
N VAL A 479 3.92 8.95 15.01
CA VAL A 479 2.59 9.55 14.78
C VAL A 479 1.78 9.71 16.07
N GLY A 480 2.01 8.88 17.09
CA GLY A 480 1.29 8.92 18.37
C GLY A 480 1.27 10.32 19.01
N PRO A 481 2.42 11.00 19.19
CA PRO A 481 2.45 12.35 19.75
C PRO A 481 1.72 13.40 18.90
N VAL A 482 1.72 13.24 17.57
CA VAL A 482 0.96 14.11 16.65
C VAL A 482 -0.54 13.91 16.84
N LEU A 483 -0.96 12.65 16.91
CA LEU A 483 -2.34 12.26 17.16
C LEU A 483 -2.84 12.74 18.52
N GLU A 484 -2.07 12.53 19.58
CA GLU A 484 -2.39 12.99 20.93
C GLU A 484 -2.56 14.51 20.97
N ARG A 485 -1.65 15.26 20.33
CA ARG A 485 -1.75 16.72 20.22
C ARG A 485 -3.01 17.14 19.48
N TRP A 486 -3.38 16.44 18.41
CA TRP A 486 -4.60 16.75 17.65
C TRP A 486 -5.86 16.50 18.47
N ILE A 487 -5.97 15.34 19.12
CA ILE A 487 -7.15 14.95 19.91
C ILE A 487 -7.36 15.90 21.09
N HIS A 488 -6.28 16.35 21.75
CA HIS A 488 -6.36 17.26 22.91
C HIS A 488 -6.31 18.75 22.54
N SER A 489 -6.23 19.08 21.24
CA SER A 489 -6.33 20.46 20.77
C SER A 489 -7.78 20.93 20.81
N ASP A 490 -8.00 22.23 20.97
CA ASP A 490 -9.30 22.89 20.75
C ASP A 490 -9.46 23.46 19.32
N ALA A 491 -8.46 23.28 18.46
CA ALA A 491 -8.48 23.81 17.10
C ALA A 491 -9.49 23.08 16.21
N GLU A 492 -10.32 23.82 15.47
CA GLU A 492 -11.14 23.24 14.41
C GLU A 492 -10.27 22.77 13.23
N PRO A 493 -10.63 21.67 12.55
CA PRO A 493 -9.92 21.25 11.35
C PRO A 493 -10.08 22.30 10.26
N ALA A 494 -8.98 22.63 9.58
CA ALA A 494 -8.97 23.60 8.50
C ALA A 494 -9.96 23.18 7.39
N PRO A 495 -10.91 24.04 7.00
CA PRO A 495 -11.91 23.69 6.02
C PRO A 495 -11.29 23.63 4.62
N TYR A 496 -11.72 22.67 3.80
CA TYR A 496 -11.42 22.68 2.38
C TYR A 496 -12.60 22.19 1.55
N ARG A 497 -12.78 22.80 0.38
CA ARG A 497 -13.87 22.42 -0.52
C ARG A 497 -13.57 21.07 -1.16
N ALA A 498 -14.51 20.13 -1.15
CA ALA A 498 -14.35 18.86 -1.86
C ALA A 498 -14.06 19.09 -3.36
N GLY A 499 -13.06 18.38 -3.89
CA GLY A 499 -12.53 18.55 -5.24
C GLY A 499 -11.32 19.48 -5.35
N THR A 500 -10.84 20.07 -4.25
CA THR A 500 -9.60 20.86 -4.20
C THR A 500 -8.40 20.02 -3.73
N TRP A 501 -7.22 20.60 -3.56
CA TRP A 501 -6.00 19.92 -3.11
C TRP A 501 -5.78 19.95 -1.59
N GLY A 502 -6.77 20.44 -0.84
CA GLY A 502 -6.71 20.55 0.62
C GLY A 502 -6.86 21.99 1.11
N PRO A 503 -6.66 22.22 2.42
CA PRO A 503 -6.76 23.53 3.06
C PRO A 503 -5.60 24.46 2.66
N VAL A 504 -5.83 25.78 2.72
CA VAL A 504 -4.82 26.79 2.33
C VAL A 504 -3.62 26.79 3.29
N GLU A 505 -3.86 26.45 4.55
CA GLU A 505 -2.89 26.32 5.63
C GLU A 505 -1.82 25.28 5.27
N ALA A 506 -2.19 24.22 4.53
CA ALA A 506 -1.24 23.22 4.05
C ALA A 506 -0.30 23.78 2.98
N ASP A 507 -0.74 24.71 2.16
CA ASP A 507 0.14 25.44 1.24
C ASP A 507 1.01 26.45 2.00
N GLU A 508 0.44 27.15 2.99
CA GLU A 508 1.16 28.13 3.81
C GLU A 508 2.33 27.51 4.57
N MET A 509 2.17 26.28 5.08
CA MET A 509 3.25 25.51 5.70
C MET A 509 4.48 25.37 4.79
N LEU A 510 4.29 25.16 3.48
CA LEU A 510 5.40 25.07 2.52
C LEU A 510 5.91 26.46 2.13
N ARG A 511 5.01 27.45 1.97
CA ARG A 511 5.39 28.83 1.63
C ARG A 511 6.28 29.45 2.70
N ALA A 512 6.08 29.10 3.98
CA ALA A 512 6.94 29.52 5.08
C ALA A 512 8.42 29.12 4.87
N ASP A 513 8.67 28.06 4.10
CA ASP A 513 10.01 27.60 3.73
C ASP A 513 10.44 28.05 2.32
N GLY A 514 9.68 28.93 1.68
CA GLY A 514 9.91 29.35 0.28
C GLY A 514 9.55 28.29 -0.76
N ARG A 515 8.73 27.30 -0.38
CA ARG A 515 8.37 26.13 -1.21
C ARG A 515 6.88 26.12 -1.53
N ARG A 516 6.45 25.17 -2.37
CA ARG A 516 5.05 24.94 -2.70
C ARG A 516 4.77 23.47 -2.99
N TRP A 517 3.53 23.06 -2.85
CA TRP A 517 3.11 21.73 -3.31
C TRP A 517 3.19 21.64 -4.83
N TRP A 518 3.72 20.52 -5.31
CA TRP A 518 3.60 20.11 -6.69
C TRP A 518 2.35 19.25 -6.82
N ASN A 519 1.29 19.87 -7.33
CA ASN A 519 0.05 19.14 -7.56
C ASN A 519 0.25 18.12 -8.69
N PRO A 520 -0.23 16.88 -8.51
CA PRO A 520 -0.13 15.83 -9.51
C PRO A 520 -0.72 16.22 -10.87
N GLU A 521 0.15 16.29 -11.89
CA GLU A 521 -0.16 16.71 -13.26
C GLU A 521 0.27 15.70 -14.34
N LEU A 522 0.86 14.56 -13.94
CA LEU A 522 1.29 13.52 -14.88
C LEU A 522 0.12 12.92 -15.65
#